data_AF-A0A3S5B8E8-F1
#
_entry.id   AF-A0A3S5B8E8-F1
#
_cell.length_a   1.000
_cell.length_b   1.000
_cell.length_c   1.000
_cell.angle_alpha   90.00
_cell.angle_beta   90.00
_cell.angle_gamma   90.00
#
_symmetry.space_group_name_H-M   'P 1'
#
loop_
_entity.id
_entity.type
_entity.pdbx_description
1 polymer ?
#
loop_
_entity_poly.entity_id
_entity_poly.type
_entity_poly.pdbx_seq_one_letter_code
_entity_poly.pdbx_strand_id
1 'polypeptide(L)'
;MLISGGEEIAVDARRGLAYLRLSVEANNPVGQTLLGIAYLRGRAGLTQDTMTALELFLKAADQGWSEAQLHLGLLFLGTHYC
;
A
#
# COMPACT_ATOMS: atom_id res chain seq x y z
N MET A 1 -24.43 24.41 -21.02
CA MET A 1 -24.23 23.22 -21.87
C MET A 1 -23.29 22.30 -21.12
N LEU A 2 -23.73 21.06 -20.92
CA LEU A 2 -23.21 20.08 -19.99
C LEU A 2 -21.80 19.60 -20.37
N ILE A 3 -20.84 19.73 -19.46
CA ILE A 3 -19.73 18.75 -19.38
C ILE A 3 -19.91 17.98 -18.07
N SER A 4 -21.07 17.35 -17.94
CA SER A 4 -21.32 16.26 -17.00
C SER A 4 -20.76 14.99 -17.65
N GLY A 5 -19.46 14.80 -17.48
CA GLY A 5 -18.72 13.65 -17.96
C GLY A 5 -17.47 13.43 -17.12
N GLY A 6 -17.56 13.70 -15.81
CA GLY A 6 -16.62 13.11 -14.87
C GLY A 6 -16.94 11.63 -14.84
N GLU A 7 -16.31 10.88 -15.73
CA GLU A 7 -16.36 9.43 -15.75
C GLU A 7 -16.00 8.98 -14.33
N GLU A 8 -16.99 8.51 -13.58
CA GLU A 8 -16.79 7.92 -12.27
C GLU A 8 -15.79 6.78 -12.51
N ILE A 9 -14.52 7.01 -12.19
CA ILE A 9 -13.50 5.98 -12.25
C ILE A 9 -13.98 4.94 -11.25
N ALA A 10 -14.65 3.91 -11.76
CA ALA A 10 -15.15 2.82 -10.94
C ALA A 10 -13.98 2.34 -10.09
N VAL A 11 -14.14 2.39 -8.77
CA VAL A 11 -13.07 2.07 -7.82
C VAL A 11 -12.75 0.59 -7.97
N ASP A 12 -11.83 0.28 -8.88
CA ASP A 12 -11.36 -1.09 -9.13
C ASP A 12 -10.11 -1.33 -8.29
N ALA A 13 -10.37 -1.84 -7.09
CA ALA A 13 -9.33 -2.15 -6.12
C ALA A 13 -8.32 -3.19 -6.66
N ARG A 14 -8.72 -4.08 -7.58
CA ARG A 14 -7.81 -5.05 -8.22
C ARG A 14 -6.86 -4.40 -9.20
N ARG A 15 -7.34 -3.46 -10.02
CA ARG A 15 -6.47 -2.64 -10.87
C ARG A 15 -5.51 -1.79 -10.04
N GLY A 16 -5.98 -1.22 -8.93
CA GLY A 16 -5.14 -0.50 -7.97
C GLY A 16 -3.97 -1.37 -7.47
N LEU A 17 -4.25 -2.60 -7.05
CA LEU A 17 -3.21 -3.56 -6.65
C LEU A 17 -2.22 -3.87 -7.77
N ALA A 18 -2.69 -4.02 -9.01
CA ALA A 18 -1.81 -4.27 -10.15
C ALA A 18 -0.80 -3.13 -10.35
N TYR A 19 -1.24 -1.88 -10.28
CA TYR A 19 -0.34 -0.73 -10.38
C TYR A 19 0.62 -0.61 -9.18
N LEU A 20 0.17 -0.97 -7.98
CA LEU A 20 1.06 -1.02 -6.82
C LEU A 20 2.15 -2.08 -7.00
N ARG A 21 1.82 -3.26 -7.55
CA ARG A 21 2.83 -4.28 -7.89
C ARG A 21 3.86 -3.78 -8.89
N LEU A 22 3.41 -3.10 -9.96
CA LEU A 22 4.32 -2.47 -10.93
C LEU A 22 5.23 -1.41 -10.27
N SER A 23 4.71 -0.63 -9.33
CA SER A 23 5.54 0.32 -8.58
C SER A 23 6.56 -0.38 -7.68
N VAL A 24 6.20 -1.50 -7.06
CA VAL A 24 7.15 -2.32 -6.28
C VAL A 24 8.24 -2.90 -7.17
N GLU A 25 7.89 -3.38 -8.36
CA GLU A 25 8.85 -3.88 -9.37
C GLU A 25 9.81 -2.77 -9.83
N ALA A 26 9.33 -1.53 -9.92
CA ALA A 26 10.15 -0.34 -10.19
C ALA A 26 10.96 0.14 -8.97
N ASN A 27 11.01 -0.63 -7.88
CA ASN A 27 11.63 -0.28 -6.61
C ASN A 27 11.13 1.06 -6.01
N ASN A 28 9.89 1.46 -6.29
CA ASN A 28 9.34 2.71 -5.78
C ASN A 28 8.89 2.54 -4.31
N PRO A 29 9.41 3.35 -3.36
CA PRO A 29 9.11 3.20 -1.95
C PRO A 29 7.65 3.55 -1.59
N VAL A 30 6.99 4.41 -2.38
CA VAL A 30 5.57 4.72 -2.24
C VAL A 30 4.73 3.49 -2.58
N GLY A 31 5.06 2.82 -3.70
CA GLY A 31 4.39 1.58 -4.12
C GLY A 31 4.55 0.46 -3.09
N GLN A 32 5.77 0.29 -2.57
CA GLN A 32 6.08 -0.67 -1.50
C GLN A 32 5.25 -0.37 -0.24
N THR A 33 5.21 0.88 0.20
CA THR A 33 4.42 1.29 1.38
C THR A 33 2.93 1.05 1.17
N LEU A 34 2.37 1.49 0.04
CA LEU A 34 0.93 1.36 -0.23
C LEU A 34 0.51 -0.10 -0.41
N LEU A 35 1.34 -0.94 -1.04
CA LEU A 35 1.09 -2.37 -1.13
C LEU A 35 1.19 -3.04 0.25
N GLY A 36 2.15 -2.61 1.08
CA GLY A 36 2.28 -3.08 2.46
C GLY A 36 1.03 -2.76 3.29
N ILE A 37 0.48 -1.55 3.17
CA ILE A 37 -0.79 -1.18 3.82
C ILE A 37 -1.96 -2.04 3.30
N ALA A 38 -1.97 -2.37 2.00
CA ALA A 38 -3.02 -3.22 1.43
C ALA A 38 -2.99 -4.63 2.01
N TYR A 39 -1.79 -5.22 2.17
CA TYR A 39 -1.59 -6.51 2.84
C TYR A 39 -1.88 -6.44 4.34
N LEU A 40 -1.48 -5.38 5.03
CA LEU A 40 -1.73 -5.21 6.47
C LEU A 40 -3.23 -5.13 6.78
N ARG A 41 -4.03 -4.58 5.87
CA ARG A 41 -5.47 -4.38 6.03
C ARG A 41 -6.35 -5.41 5.31
N GLY A 42 -5.75 -6.40 4.63
CA GLY A 42 -6.50 -7.37 3.82
C GLY A 42 -7.43 -6.72 2.78
N ARG A 43 -6.99 -5.63 2.14
CA ARG A 43 -7.84 -4.86 1.20
C ARG A 43 -7.86 -5.50 -0.18
N ALA A 44 -8.89 -5.15 -0.96
CA ALA A 44 -9.00 -5.52 -2.38
C ALA A 44 -8.97 -7.04 -2.64
N GLY A 45 -9.46 -7.83 -1.69
CA GLY A 45 -9.49 -9.30 -1.76
C GLY A 45 -8.18 -9.97 -1.36
N LEU A 46 -7.20 -9.23 -0.83
CA LEU A 46 -6.01 -9.81 -0.21
C LEU A 46 -6.36 -10.38 1.16
N THR A 47 -5.81 -11.54 1.46
CA THR A 47 -5.71 -12.01 2.84
C THR A 47 -4.77 -11.09 3.60
N GLN A 48 -5.12 -10.76 4.85
CA GLN A 48 -4.23 -10.00 5.71
C GLN A 48 -2.91 -10.76 5.88
N ASP A 49 -1.81 -10.10 5.55
CA ASP A 49 -0.46 -10.67 5.66
C ASP A 49 0.50 -9.60 6.19
N THR A 50 0.65 -9.64 7.52
CA THR A 50 1.52 -8.74 8.26
C THR A 50 2.99 -8.94 7.90
N MET A 51 3.41 -10.17 7.56
CA MET A 51 4.81 -10.45 7.23
C MET A 51 5.18 -9.83 5.89
N THR A 52 4.33 -10.01 4.87
CA THR A 52 4.51 -9.37 3.58
C THR A 52 4.48 -7.83 3.72
N ALA A 53 3.60 -7.29 4.55
CA ALA A 53 3.57 -5.85 4.83
C ALA A 53 4.88 -5.36 5.47
N LEU A 54 5.39 -6.08 6.47
CA LEU A 54 6.65 -5.78 7.14
C LEU A 54 7.82 -5.71 6.15
N GLU A 55 7.96 -6.71 5.28
CA GLU A 55 9.03 -6.76 4.28
C GLU A 55 8.97 -5.57 3.31
N LEU A 56 7.77 -5.21 2.86
CA LEU A 56 7.57 -4.07 1.97
C LEU A 56 7.90 -2.74 2.66
N PHE A 57 7.53 -2.59 3.93
CA PHE A 57 7.89 -1.40 4.70
C PHE A 57 9.39 -1.31 4.96
N LEU A 58 10.06 -2.42 5.27
CA LEU A 58 11.53 -2.44 5.44
C LEU A 58 12.22 -1.97 4.16
N LYS A 59 11.83 -2.52 2.99
CA LYS A 59 12.39 -2.10 1.69
C LYS A 59 12.21 -0.61 1.40
N ALA A 60 11.05 -0.04 1.76
CA ALA A 60 10.79 1.37 1.57
C ALA A 60 11.54 2.25 2.59
N ALA A 61 11.64 1.78 3.83
CA ALA A 61 12.36 2.47 4.91
C ALA A 61 13.88 2.49 4.66
N ASP A 62 14.44 1.43 4.09
CA ASP A 62 15.85 1.34 3.66
C ASP A 62 16.20 2.37 2.57
N GLN A 63 15.19 2.80 1.79
CA GLN A 63 15.31 3.89 0.82
C GLN A 63 15.14 5.27 1.43
N GLY A 64 14.95 5.37 2.75
CA GLY A 64 14.73 6.62 3.48
C GLY A 64 13.30 7.15 3.40
N TRP A 65 12.32 6.33 3.01
CA TRP A 65 10.93 6.77 2.93
C TRP A 65 10.29 6.88 4.32
N SER A 66 9.97 8.09 4.74
CA SER A 66 9.49 8.41 6.08
C SER A 66 8.16 7.74 6.42
N GLU A 67 7.24 7.63 5.46
CA GLU A 67 5.94 6.98 5.69
C GLU A 67 6.12 5.48 6.01
N ALA A 68 7.08 4.82 5.37
CA ALA A 68 7.38 3.42 5.66
C ALA A 68 7.98 3.26 7.05
N GLN A 69 8.88 4.16 7.45
CA GLN A 69 9.44 4.19 8.81
C GLN A 69 8.34 4.41 9.86
N LEU A 70 7.38 5.28 9.59
CA LEU A 70 6.21 5.48 10.45
C LEU A 70 5.41 4.19 10.58
N HIS A 71 5.07 3.54 9.46
CA HIS A 71 4.33 2.28 9.48
C HIS A 71 5.07 1.16 10.19
N LEU A 72 6.40 1.05 10.05
CA LEU A 72 7.23 0.13 10.83
C LEU A 72 7.16 0.43 12.33
N GLY A 73 7.28 1.70 12.71
CA GLY A 73 7.17 2.12 14.11
C GLY A 73 5.81 1.73 14.69
N LEU A 74 4.73 2.01 13.98
CA LEU A 74 3.37 1.64 14.40
C LEU A 74 3.18 0.12 14.50
N LEU A 75 3.78 -0.63 13.57
CA LEU A 75 3.74 -2.09 13.52
C LEU A 75 4.47 -2.70 14.73
N PHE A 76 5.67 -2.22 15.05
CA PHE A 76 6.45 -2.70 16.20
C PHE A 76 5.87 -2.25 17.54
N LEU A 77 5.25 -1.08 17.61
CA LEU A 77 4.54 -0.61 18.81
C LEU A 77 3.19 -1.32 19.03
N GLY A 78 2.73 -2.12 18.07
CA GLY A 78 1.46 -2.85 18.17
C GLY A 78 0.21 -1.96 18.13
N THR A 79 0.35 -0.69 17.75
CA THR A 79 -0.69 0.34 17.88
C THR A 79 -1.88 0.20 16.92
N HIS A 80 -1.85 -0.75 15.98
CA HIS A 80 -2.92 -0.99 15.01
C HIS A 80 -3.21 -2.49 14.76
N TYR A 81 -3.25 -3.31 15.80
CA TYR A 81 -3.77 -4.70 15.73
C TYR A 81 -5.09 -4.86 16.50
N CYS A 82 -6.11 -4.07 16.13
CA CYS A 82 -7.49 -4.28 16.57
C CYS A 82 -8.43 -4.18 15.37
#